data_AF-D1AI97-F1
#
_entry.id   AF-D1AI97-F1
#
_cell.length_a   1.000
_cell.length_b   1.000
_cell.length_c   1.000
_cell.angle_alpha   90.00
_cell.angle_beta   90.00
_cell.angle_gamma   90.00
#
_symmetry.space_group_name_H-M   'P 1'
#
loop_
_entity.id
_entity.type
_entity.pdbx_description
1 polymer ?
#
loop_
_entity_poly.entity_id
_entity_poly.type
_entity_poly.pdbx_seq_one_letter_code
_entity_poly.pdbx_strand_id
1 'polypeptide(L)'
;MRRSLVILFLLLLSLNSCKFSGSNSKGYKELEEGIIKIFDNKDGITDFSAAARKGNLEVYGIVTYYYGYSALDFLEKNFKKSDGKAEYYYASILMSANTNEDNAKKLFEEAVKQGEYNAYYSLGTLYENDLDYSTAMNYYEKGREKGDMFSLYAYEYLKANKNSINKIETLGKKFKNGTITSDEKKEMGKLVLEKFSNYDKAYEILKEFVAEKYPPALYAKAKILQNEDKAGEAFAIFNELYSVNKYYLGTFEMAFYEVNNQNFEKALLYLEDGNYNESLIYAYKGYIYRQLKIYKKAEENYKKAVDLKDIDAIYYLGMLYRDQGDLEKAKKYFETGYKLGSIPSGYNYAYTVSDIQKEKRLQKETGNTKNIDIEALGRNDVSKKVYENLAKQGDYASMINLSTYFKENSEEMRRLNLIAASRGYPVAFSNLGVYYMRHKNKAKANYWFGLAKEAEGLTTVEN
;
A
#
# COMPACT_ATOMS: atom_id res chain seq x y z
N MET A 1 2.14 -3.97 10.04
CA MET A 1 1.58 -3.20 8.90
C MET A 1 1.57 -3.99 7.57
N ARG A 2 1.44 -5.33 7.55
CA ARG A 2 1.56 -6.11 6.28
C ARG A 2 0.25 -6.43 5.54
N ARG A 3 -0.95 -6.12 6.09
CA ARG A 3 -2.23 -6.30 5.37
C ARG A 3 -2.56 -5.06 4.51
N SER A 4 -1.92 -4.93 3.34
CA SER A 4 -2.19 -4.03 2.18
C SER A 4 -1.03 -4.16 1.19
N LEU A 5 -1.13 -4.38 -0.14
CA LEU A 5 -2.23 -4.31 -1.14
C LEU A 5 -1.89 -5.19 -2.40
N VAL A 6 -2.57 -5.06 -3.58
CA VAL A 6 -2.83 -6.17 -4.58
C VAL A 6 -2.99 -5.79 -6.10
N ILE A 7 -2.54 -6.44 -7.23
CA ILE A 7 -1.36 -7.32 -7.62
C ILE A 7 -0.99 -7.46 -9.19
N LEU A 8 0.29 -7.21 -9.60
CA LEU A 8 1.16 -7.42 -10.86
C LEU A 8 0.70 -7.58 -12.37
N PHE A 9 1.66 -7.74 -13.36
CA PHE A 9 2.11 -7.06 -14.66
C PHE A 9 1.54 -7.21 -16.14
N LEU A 10 1.93 -8.23 -16.96
CA LEU A 10 1.89 -8.23 -18.45
C LEU A 10 2.04 -9.63 -19.09
N LEU A 11 1.35 -9.93 -20.21
CA LEU A 11 2.01 -10.49 -21.41
C LEU A 11 1.19 -10.37 -22.72
N LEU A 12 1.91 -10.14 -23.81
CA LEU A 12 1.53 -9.61 -25.11
C LEU A 12 0.66 -10.55 -25.99
N LEU A 13 -0.37 -10.01 -26.65
CA LEU A 13 -0.30 -9.68 -28.10
C LEU A 13 -1.57 -8.99 -28.66
N SER A 14 -1.59 -7.65 -28.63
CA SER A 14 -2.14 -6.85 -29.74
C SER A 14 -1.51 -5.46 -29.71
N LEU A 15 -1.31 -4.83 -30.89
CA LEU A 15 -0.85 -3.44 -30.99
C LEU A 15 -1.98 -2.44 -30.78
N ASN A 16 -2.70 -2.58 -29.66
CA ASN A 16 -3.32 -1.42 -29.04
C ASN A 16 -2.24 -0.75 -28.17
N SER A 17 -1.91 0.50 -28.49
CA SER A 17 -1.24 1.41 -27.55
C SER A 17 -2.03 1.44 -26.24
N CYS A 18 -1.37 1.73 -25.11
CA CYS A 18 -2.00 1.74 -23.80
C CYS A 18 -3.02 2.89 -23.71
N LYS A 19 -4.24 2.64 -24.20
CA LYS A 19 -5.32 3.61 -24.29
C LYS A 19 -5.89 3.88 -22.91
N PHE A 20 -5.33 4.90 -22.26
CA PHE A 20 -6.04 5.65 -21.21
C PHE A 20 -7.38 6.23 -21.75
N SER A 21 -7.44 6.44 -23.07
CA SER A 21 -8.64 6.65 -23.90
C SER A 21 -9.33 5.32 -24.29
N GLY A 22 -9.56 4.43 -23.33
CA GLY A 22 -10.02 3.04 -23.56
C GLY A 22 -11.43 2.73 -23.03
N SER A 23 -11.74 3.12 -21.79
CA SER A 23 -13.07 2.95 -21.23
C SER A 23 -14.01 4.08 -21.68
N ASN A 24 -15.21 3.71 -22.15
CA ASN A 24 -16.24 4.67 -22.50
C ASN A 24 -16.66 5.47 -21.25
N SER A 25 -17.05 6.74 -21.41
CA SER A 25 -17.45 7.68 -20.35
C SER A 25 -18.77 7.36 -19.62
N LYS A 26 -19.16 6.09 -19.58
CA LYS A 26 -20.45 5.62 -19.09
C LYS A 26 -20.54 5.73 -17.56
N GLY A 27 -21.73 6.11 -17.08
CA GLY A 27 -22.05 6.19 -15.65
C GLY A 27 -21.31 7.26 -14.85
N TYR A 28 -20.33 7.98 -15.41
CA TYR A 28 -19.56 8.99 -14.67
C TYR A 28 -20.36 10.23 -14.28
N LYS A 29 -21.56 10.46 -14.85
CA LYS A 29 -22.51 11.45 -14.33
C LYS A 29 -23.19 10.92 -13.06
N GLU A 30 -23.74 9.71 -13.13
CA GLU A 30 -24.45 9.05 -12.04
C GLU A 30 -23.51 8.72 -10.86
N LEU A 31 -22.24 8.41 -11.15
CA LEU A 31 -21.18 8.21 -10.16
C LEU A 31 -20.93 9.50 -9.38
N GLU A 32 -20.81 10.63 -10.07
CA GLU A 32 -20.64 11.95 -9.44
C GLU A 32 -21.87 12.32 -8.60
N GLU A 33 -23.08 12.09 -9.11
CA GLU A 33 -24.33 12.32 -8.37
C GLU A 33 -24.45 11.43 -7.13
N GLY A 34 -23.82 10.24 -7.12
CA GLY A 34 -23.70 9.39 -5.94
C GLY A 34 -22.60 9.85 -4.97
N ILE A 35 -21.44 10.29 -5.46
CA ILE A 35 -20.35 10.84 -4.63
C ILE A 35 -20.80 12.14 -3.93
N ILE A 36 -21.55 13.00 -4.63
CA ILE A 36 -22.16 14.20 -4.05
C ILE A 36 -23.10 13.82 -2.89
N LYS A 37 -24.00 12.84 -3.09
CA LYS A 37 -24.90 12.34 -2.03
C LYS A 37 -24.17 11.78 -0.81
N ILE A 38 -23.00 11.16 -0.96
CA ILE A 38 -22.20 10.68 0.18
C ILE A 38 -21.72 11.85 1.06
N PHE A 39 -21.36 12.99 0.44
CA PHE A 39 -20.91 14.16 1.20
C PHE A 39 -22.08 15.01 1.74
N ASP A 40 -23.14 15.16 0.96
CA ASP A 40 -24.37 15.88 1.35
C ASP A 40 -25.14 15.16 2.47
N ASN A 41 -25.27 13.84 2.37
CA ASN A 41 -26.11 13.03 3.25
C ASN A 41 -25.29 11.97 3.97
N LYS A 42 -24.83 12.32 5.18
CA LYS A 42 -24.01 11.46 6.06
C LYS A 42 -24.77 10.24 6.59
N ASP A 43 -26.10 10.27 6.58
CA ASP A 43 -26.97 9.22 7.12
C ASP A 43 -27.64 8.39 6.00
N GLY A 44 -27.03 7.25 5.65
CA GLY A 44 -27.68 6.21 4.83
C GLY A 44 -26.89 5.75 3.60
N ILE A 45 -27.43 4.72 2.93
CA ILE A 45 -26.80 4.09 1.76
C ILE A 45 -27.26 4.78 0.49
N THR A 46 -26.33 5.35 -0.28
CA THR A 46 -26.62 5.94 -1.59
C THR A 46 -26.80 4.86 -2.65
N ASP A 47 -27.91 4.91 -3.41
CA ASP A 47 -28.07 4.02 -4.56
C ASP A 47 -27.11 4.39 -5.71
N PHE A 48 -26.22 3.45 -6.02
CA PHE A 48 -25.28 3.53 -7.13
C PHE A 48 -25.69 2.67 -8.35
N SER A 49 -26.85 2.01 -8.32
CA SER A 49 -27.31 1.08 -9.35
C SER A 49 -27.47 1.74 -10.73
N ALA A 50 -27.64 3.06 -10.80
CA ALA A 50 -27.66 3.82 -12.06
C ALA A 50 -26.27 3.89 -12.72
N ALA A 51 -25.18 4.03 -11.95
CA ALA A 51 -23.82 4.02 -12.46
C ALA A 51 -23.38 2.59 -12.83
N ALA A 52 -23.70 1.60 -11.98
CA ALA A 52 -23.41 0.18 -12.24
C ALA A 52 -24.08 -0.33 -13.51
N ARG A 53 -25.39 -0.08 -13.71
CA ARG A 53 -26.12 -0.46 -14.94
C ARG A 53 -25.60 0.21 -16.22
N LYS A 54 -24.84 1.30 -16.11
CA LYS A 54 -24.15 1.92 -17.25
C LYS A 54 -22.76 1.33 -17.50
N GLY A 55 -22.26 0.43 -16.65
CA GLY A 55 -20.94 -0.19 -16.76
C GLY A 55 -19.82 0.68 -16.19
N ASN A 56 -20.09 1.46 -15.14
CA ASN A 56 -19.04 2.16 -14.40
C ASN A 56 -18.44 1.21 -13.33
N LEU A 57 -17.15 0.88 -13.45
CA LEU A 57 -16.50 -0.12 -12.60
C LEU A 57 -15.95 0.44 -11.28
N GLU A 58 -15.66 1.74 -11.21
CA GLU A 58 -15.16 2.41 -9.98
C GLU A 58 -16.16 2.28 -8.83
N VAL A 59 -17.44 2.20 -9.20
CA VAL A 59 -18.60 2.14 -8.31
C VAL A 59 -18.46 1.05 -7.24
N TYR A 60 -17.92 -0.12 -7.60
CA TYR A 60 -17.80 -1.27 -6.69
C TYR A 60 -16.75 -1.01 -5.59
N GLY A 61 -15.70 -0.26 -5.90
CA GLY A 61 -14.68 0.15 -4.93
C GLY A 61 -15.08 1.35 -4.06
N ILE A 62 -16.10 2.11 -4.48
CA ILE A 62 -16.66 3.23 -3.73
C ILE A 62 -17.69 2.71 -2.72
N VAL A 63 -18.67 1.91 -3.14
CA VAL A 63 -19.67 1.33 -2.21
C VAL A 63 -19.02 0.46 -1.14
N THR A 64 -17.99 -0.30 -1.49
CA THR A 64 -17.28 -1.17 -0.53
C THR A 64 -16.54 -0.37 0.54
N TYR A 65 -15.96 0.78 0.16
CA TYR A 65 -15.25 1.66 1.07
C TYR A 65 -16.19 2.39 2.04
N TYR A 66 -17.33 2.90 1.56
CA TYR A 66 -18.27 3.64 2.41
C TYR A 66 -19.26 2.77 3.20
N TYR A 67 -19.60 1.57 2.71
CA TYR A 67 -20.68 0.77 3.28
C TYR A 67 -20.26 -0.62 3.77
N GLY A 68 -19.04 -1.10 3.48
CA GLY A 68 -18.52 -2.37 4.00
C GLY A 68 -19.48 -3.54 3.78
N TYR A 69 -19.87 -4.23 4.85
CA TYR A 69 -20.86 -5.32 4.83
C TYR A 69 -22.21 -4.92 4.20
N SER A 70 -22.64 -3.66 4.35
CA SER A 70 -23.88 -3.18 3.75
C SER A 70 -23.81 -3.03 2.22
N ALA A 71 -22.63 -3.19 1.61
CA ALA A 71 -22.47 -3.30 0.17
C ALA A 71 -22.70 -4.73 -0.39
N LEU A 72 -22.75 -5.77 0.46
CA LEU A 72 -22.74 -7.18 0.00
C LEU A 72 -23.91 -7.52 -0.95
N ASP A 73 -25.13 -7.10 -0.62
CA ASP A 73 -26.33 -7.27 -1.47
C ASP A 73 -26.19 -6.58 -2.85
N PHE A 74 -25.60 -5.37 -2.88
CA PHE A 74 -25.33 -4.64 -4.11
C PHE A 74 -24.24 -5.33 -4.95
N LEU A 75 -23.21 -5.87 -4.31
CA LEU A 75 -22.12 -6.59 -4.96
C LEU A 75 -22.63 -7.92 -5.55
N GLU A 76 -23.35 -8.74 -4.78
CA GLU A 76 -23.92 -10.01 -5.23
C GLU A 76 -24.87 -9.83 -6.43
N LYS A 77 -25.74 -8.80 -6.38
CA LYS A 77 -26.61 -8.45 -7.52
C LYS A 77 -25.86 -8.07 -8.79
N ASN A 78 -24.57 -7.74 -8.71
CA ASN A 78 -23.71 -7.36 -9.83
C ASN A 78 -22.59 -8.37 -10.15
N PHE A 79 -22.60 -9.56 -9.53
CA PHE A 79 -21.79 -10.69 -10.00
C PHE A 79 -22.06 -10.96 -11.49
N LYS A 80 -20.98 -11.26 -12.23
CA LYS A 80 -20.95 -11.53 -13.69
C LYS A 80 -21.41 -10.35 -14.57
N LYS A 81 -21.46 -9.14 -14.00
CA LYS A 81 -21.86 -7.87 -14.65
C LYS A 81 -20.86 -6.74 -14.38
N SER A 82 -19.70 -7.08 -13.82
CA SER A 82 -18.77 -6.15 -13.16
C SER A 82 -17.32 -6.33 -13.60
N ASP A 83 -17.07 -7.13 -14.64
CA ASP A 83 -15.74 -7.56 -15.08
C ASP A 83 -14.90 -8.13 -13.90
N GLY A 84 -15.56 -8.87 -13.00
CA GLY A 84 -14.99 -9.47 -11.79
C GLY A 84 -14.86 -8.54 -10.57
N LYS A 85 -15.08 -7.22 -10.72
CA LYS A 85 -14.95 -6.25 -9.62
C LYS A 85 -15.86 -6.58 -8.43
N ALA A 86 -17.11 -6.96 -8.68
CA ALA A 86 -18.08 -7.19 -7.61
C ALA A 86 -17.72 -8.43 -6.78
N GLU A 87 -17.32 -9.52 -7.44
CA GLU A 87 -16.79 -10.74 -6.83
C GLU A 87 -15.54 -10.46 -6.00
N TYR A 88 -14.57 -9.71 -6.56
CA TYR A 88 -13.34 -9.30 -5.87
C TYR A 88 -13.60 -8.47 -4.61
N TYR A 89 -14.50 -7.47 -4.67
CA TYR A 89 -14.81 -6.65 -3.50
C TYR A 89 -15.65 -7.39 -2.46
N TYR A 90 -16.59 -8.25 -2.87
CA TYR A 90 -17.34 -9.13 -1.95
C TYR A 90 -16.39 -10.07 -1.20
N ALA A 91 -15.47 -10.70 -1.91
CA ALA A 91 -14.45 -11.57 -1.32
C ALA A 91 -13.48 -10.81 -0.40
N SER A 92 -13.18 -9.55 -0.72
CA SER A 92 -12.38 -8.66 0.13
C SER A 92 -13.09 -8.31 1.45
N ILE A 93 -14.42 -8.13 1.43
CA ILE A 93 -15.22 -7.97 2.66
C ILE A 93 -15.17 -9.27 3.49
N LEU A 94 -15.37 -10.44 2.87
CA LEU A 94 -15.25 -11.74 3.57
C LEU A 94 -13.88 -11.92 4.25
N MET A 95 -12.79 -11.58 3.55
CA MET A 95 -11.43 -11.59 4.12
C MET A 95 -11.28 -10.59 5.27
N SER A 96 -11.84 -9.37 5.15
CA SER A 96 -11.75 -8.35 6.22
C SER A 96 -12.46 -8.78 7.51
N ALA A 97 -13.52 -9.59 7.38
CA ALA A 97 -14.22 -10.21 8.48
C ALA A 97 -13.44 -11.37 9.14
N ASN A 98 -12.40 -11.89 8.48
CA ASN A 98 -11.81 -13.21 8.71
C ASN A 98 -12.88 -14.33 8.67
N THR A 99 -13.85 -14.26 7.75
CA THR A 99 -14.94 -15.25 7.63
C THR A 99 -14.98 -15.92 6.25
N ASN A 100 -15.36 -17.20 6.23
CA ASN A 100 -15.71 -17.95 5.01
C ASN A 100 -14.64 -17.91 3.91
N GLU A 101 -13.41 -18.23 4.30
CA GLU A 101 -12.19 -18.12 3.50
C GLU A 101 -12.29 -18.90 2.18
N ASP A 102 -12.86 -20.11 2.20
CA ASP A 102 -13.13 -20.92 0.99
C ASP A 102 -14.02 -20.23 -0.03
N ASN A 103 -15.02 -19.45 0.40
CA ASN A 103 -15.89 -18.72 -0.53
C ASN A 103 -15.23 -17.44 -1.03
N ALA A 104 -14.42 -16.77 -0.21
CA ALA A 104 -13.59 -15.66 -0.68
C ALA A 104 -12.63 -16.15 -1.79
N LYS A 105 -11.94 -17.28 -1.58
CA LYS A 105 -11.04 -17.95 -2.53
C LYS A 105 -11.74 -18.23 -3.88
N LYS A 106 -12.91 -18.88 -3.87
CA LYS A 106 -13.73 -19.14 -5.08
C LYS A 106 -14.15 -17.86 -5.81
N LEU A 107 -14.52 -16.81 -5.08
CA LEU A 107 -14.93 -15.54 -5.66
C LEU A 107 -13.73 -14.80 -6.29
N PHE A 108 -12.54 -14.83 -5.68
CA PHE A 108 -11.33 -14.30 -6.33
C PHE A 108 -10.94 -15.09 -7.58
N GLU A 109 -11.07 -16.42 -7.58
CA GLU A 109 -10.87 -17.23 -8.80
C GLU A 109 -11.87 -16.84 -9.91
N GLU A 110 -13.14 -16.58 -9.57
CA GLU A 110 -14.15 -16.13 -10.54
C GLU A 110 -13.90 -14.68 -11.02
N ALA A 111 -13.39 -13.80 -10.15
CA ALA A 111 -12.97 -12.45 -10.51
C ALA A 111 -11.82 -12.48 -11.54
N VAL A 112 -10.79 -13.30 -11.31
CA VAL A 112 -9.69 -13.53 -12.25
C VAL A 112 -10.19 -14.01 -13.62
N LYS A 113 -11.17 -14.94 -13.66
CA LYS A 113 -11.75 -15.44 -14.92
C LYS A 113 -12.47 -14.34 -15.72
N GLN A 114 -12.98 -13.31 -15.06
CA GLN A 114 -13.64 -12.17 -15.70
C GLN A 114 -12.68 -11.02 -16.07
N GLY A 115 -11.41 -11.09 -15.65
CA GLY A 115 -10.39 -10.07 -15.97
C GLY A 115 -9.99 -9.17 -14.79
N GLU A 116 -10.55 -9.38 -13.60
CA GLU A 116 -10.10 -8.69 -12.39
C GLU A 116 -8.86 -9.40 -11.83
N TYR A 117 -7.69 -8.97 -12.30
CA TYR A 117 -6.42 -9.63 -12.02
C TYR A 117 -5.79 -9.25 -10.68
N ASN A 118 -6.19 -8.14 -10.04
CA ASN A 118 -5.66 -7.76 -8.73
C ASN A 118 -6.04 -8.80 -7.65
N ALA A 119 -7.11 -9.57 -7.89
CA ALA A 119 -7.52 -10.75 -7.13
C ALA A 119 -6.43 -11.82 -6.96
N TYR A 120 -5.38 -11.83 -7.80
CA TYR A 120 -4.25 -12.76 -7.65
C TYR A 120 -3.46 -12.56 -6.33
N TYR A 121 -3.46 -11.39 -5.67
CA TYR A 121 -2.91 -11.31 -4.29
C TYR A 121 -3.81 -11.96 -3.31
N SER A 122 -5.11 -11.69 -3.39
CA SER A 122 -6.03 -12.18 -2.41
C SER A 122 -5.93 -13.70 -2.37
N LEU A 123 -5.87 -14.34 -3.55
CA LEU A 123 -5.47 -15.74 -3.68
C LEU A 123 -4.09 -16.02 -3.06
N GLY A 124 -3.01 -15.37 -3.49
CA GLY A 124 -1.66 -15.67 -2.98
C GLY A 124 -1.47 -15.49 -1.48
N THR A 125 -2.00 -14.44 -0.86
CA THR A 125 -1.96 -14.16 0.58
C THR A 125 -2.83 -15.14 1.38
N LEU A 126 -3.96 -15.60 0.84
CA LEU A 126 -4.69 -16.74 1.42
C LEU A 126 -3.77 -17.97 1.48
N TYR A 127 -3.02 -18.26 0.40
CA TYR A 127 -2.03 -19.35 0.40
C TYR A 127 -0.83 -19.08 1.33
N GLU A 128 -0.39 -17.83 1.56
CA GLU A 128 0.61 -17.51 2.59
C GLU A 128 0.10 -17.76 4.02
N ASN A 129 -1.20 -17.51 4.28
CA ASN A 129 -1.83 -17.83 5.56
C ASN A 129 -1.93 -19.36 5.79
N ASP A 130 -2.22 -20.12 4.73
CA ASP A 130 -2.19 -21.60 4.68
C ASP A 130 -0.77 -22.19 4.87
N LEU A 131 0.26 -21.35 4.84
CA LEU A 131 1.71 -21.65 4.76
C LEU A 131 2.12 -22.42 3.48
N ASP A 132 1.35 -22.28 2.40
CA ASP A 132 1.64 -22.78 1.06
C ASP A 132 2.25 -21.65 0.20
N TYR A 133 3.46 -21.27 0.57
CA TYR A 133 4.20 -20.19 -0.08
C TYR A 133 4.57 -20.50 -1.54
N SER A 134 4.68 -21.77 -1.93
CA SER A 134 4.86 -22.19 -3.32
C SER A 134 3.64 -21.87 -4.18
N THR A 135 2.42 -22.17 -3.71
CA THR A 135 1.20 -21.78 -4.43
C THR A 135 0.97 -20.27 -4.35
N ALA A 136 1.32 -19.61 -3.24
CA ALA A 136 1.32 -18.16 -3.13
C ALA A 136 2.24 -17.50 -4.18
N MET A 137 3.48 -17.96 -4.30
CA MET A 137 4.46 -17.45 -5.25
C MET A 137 4.02 -17.66 -6.70
N ASN A 138 3.34 -18.77 -7.02
CA ASN A 138 2.70 -19.00 -8.32
C ASN A 138 1.56 -18.00 -8.59
N TYR A 139 0.72 -17.70 -7.60
CA TYR A 139 -0.30 -16.65 -7.73
C TYR A 139 0.30 -15.25 -7.83
N TYR A 140 1.40 -14.96 -7.14
CA TYR A 140 2.18 -13.74 -7.30
C TYR A 140 2.94 -13.70 -8.65
N GLU A 141 3.16 -14.84 -9.32
CA GLU A 141 3.78 -14.92 -10.65
C GLU A 141 2.78 -14.83 -11.82
N LYS A 142 1.58 -15.41 -11.69
CA LYS A 142 0.43 -15.11 -12.58
C LYS A 142 -0.04 -13.67 -12.39
N GLY A 143 0.03 -13.22 -11.14
CA GLY A 143 0.20 -11.84 -10.75
C GLY A 143 1.13 -11.18 -11.74
N ARG A 144 2.44 -11.54 -11.79
CA ARG A 144 3.53 -11.01 -12.68
C ARG A 144 3.26 -11.05 -14.19
N GLU A 145 2.01 -11.25 -14.59
CA GLU A 145 1.58 -11.33 -15.96
C GLU A 145 0.30 -10.51 -16.29
N LYS A 146 -0.21 -9.55 -15.47
CA LYS A 146 -1.46 -8.78 -15.80
C LYS A 146 -1.60 -7.21 -15.82
N GLY A 147 -1.10 -6.42 -14.85
CA GLY A 147 -1.01 -4.94 -14.86
C GLY A 147 -0.19 -4.23 -13.77
N ASP A 148 -0.13 -4.77 -12.55
CA ASP A 148 0.10 -4.04 -11.28
C ASP A 148 1.56 -4.08 -10.72
N MET A 149 1.81 -3.79 -9.44
CA MET A 149 3.08 -3.61 -8.73
C MET A 149 3.18 -4.30 -7.35
N PHE A 150 2.09 -4.44 -6.59
CA PHE A 150 2.14 -4.91 -5.20
C PHE A 150 2.69 -6.33 -5.07
N SER A 151 2.53 -7.10 -6.13
CA SER A 151 3.04 -8.46 -6.22
C SER A 151 4.52 -8.50 -6.50
N LEU A 152 5.12 -7.44 -7.05
CA LEU A 152 6.56 -7.45 -7.36
C LEU A 152 7.27 -7.53 -6.03
N TYR A 153 6.78 -6.69 -5.12
CA TYR A 153 7.12 -6.70 -3.71
C TYR A 153 6.90 -8.10 -3.13
N ALA A 154 5.70 -8.66 -3.19
CA ALA A 154 5.41 -9.98 -2.61
C ALA A 154 6.23 -11.14 -3.23
N TYR A 155 6.31 -11.23 -4.57
CA TYR A 155 7.07 -12.24 -5.31
C TYR A 155 8.58 -12.11 -5.07
N GLU A 156 9.16 -10.92 -5.19
CA GLU A 156 10.59 -10.69 -4.94
C GLU A 156 10.92 -10.88 -3.46
N TYR A 157 9.99 -10.58 -2.54
CA TYR A 157 10.12 -10.89 -1.12
C TYR A 157 10.16 -12.40 -0.85
N LEU A 158 9.23 -13.18 -1.43
CA LEU A 158 9.25 -14.65 -1.33
C LEU A 158 10.52 -15.25 -1.95
N LYS A 159 10.90 -14.77 -3.15
CA LYS A 159 12.13 -15.14 -3.86
C LYS A 159 13.39 -14.87 -3.03
N ALA A 160 13.46 -13.74 -2.33
CA ALA A 160 14.57 -13.42 -1.41
C ALA A 160 14.59 -14.35 -0.17
N ASN A 161 13.42 -14.78 0.30
CA ASN A 161 13.26 -15.64 1.49
C ASN A 161 13.11 -17.14 1.16
N LYS A 162 13.43 -17.59 -0.06
CA LYS A 162 13.20 -18.96 -0.56
C LYS A 162 13.72 -20.08 0.36
N ASN A 163 14.85 -19.88 1.03
CA ASN A 163 15.39 -20.87 1.96
C ASN A 163 14.51 -21.04 3.21
N SER A 164 13.96 -19.93 3.74
CA SER A 164 13.00 -19.94 4.85
C SER A 164 11.67 -20.57 4.43
N ILE A 165 11.20 -20.30 3.21
CA ILE A 165 10.00 -20.90 2.62
C ILE A 165 10.13 -22.43 2.56
N ASN A 166 11.16 -22.95 1.88
CA ASN A 166 11.39 -24.39 1.73
C ASN A 166 11.38 -25.10 3.09
N LYS A 167 11.94 -24.44 4.12
CA LYS A 167 12.02 -24.93 5.50
C LYS A 167 10.65 -24.90 6.19
N ILE A 168 9.89 -23.80 6.10
CA ILE A 168 8.52 -23.72 6.64
C ILE A 168 7.62 -24.78 6.00
N GLU A 169 7.64 -24.95 4.67
CA GLU A 169 6.79 -25.95 4.01
C GLU A 169 7.15 -27.39 4.41
N THR A 170 8.45 -27.68 4.57
CA THR A 170 8.93 -28.99 5.02
C THR A 170 8.47 -29.30 6.44
N LEU A 171 8.56 -28.33 7.35
CA LEU A 171 8.07 -28.46 8.72
C LEU A 171 6.53 -28.45 8.78
N GLY A 172 5.87 -27.69 7.92
CA GLY A 172 4.40 -27.61 7.81
C GLY A 172 3.78 -28.93 7.37
N LYS A 173 4.47 -29.71 6.52
CA LYS A 173 4.09 -31.09 6.18
C LYS A 173 4.18 -32.01 7.41
N LYS A 174 5.23 -31.90 8.24
CA LYS A 174 5.31 -32.63 9.52
C LYS A 174 4.23 -32.19 10.51
N PHE A 175 3.93 -30.88 10.59
CA PHE A 175 2.90 -30.32 11.47
C PHE A 175 1.51 -30.84 11.10
N LYS A 176 1.13 -30.76 9.81
CA LYS A 176 -0.14 -31.28 9.29
C LYS A 176 -0.26 -32.80 9.45
N ASN A 177 0.86 -33.54 9.48
CA ASN A 177 0.90 -34.99 9.71
C ASN A 177 1.09 -35.40 11.19
N GLY A 178 1.20 -34.45 12.14
CA GLY A 178 1.41 -34.76 13.56
C GLY A 178 2.80 -35.32 13.92
N THR A 179 3.80 -35.24 13.03
CA THR A 179 5.16 -35.82 13.21
C THR A 179 6.24 -34.78 13.49
N ILE A 180 5.87 -33.53 13.77
CA ILE A 180 6.79 -32.43 14.08
C ILE A 180 7.24 -32.47 15.55
N THR A 181 8.53 -32.22 15.80
CA THR A 181 9.04 -32.10 17.19
C THR A 181 8.79 -30.70 17.78
N SER A 182 8.94 -30.54 19.09
CA SER A 182 8.81 -29.25 19.76
C SER A 182 9.80 -28.20 19.23
N ASP A 183 11.05 -28.58 18.98
CA ASP A 183 12.06 -27.68 18.44
C ASP A 183 11.79 -27.33 16.96
N GLU A 184 11.25 -28.27 16.19
CA GLU A 184 10.78 -27.99 14.83
C GLU A 184 9.55 -27.06 14.81
N LYS A 185 8.62 -27.17 15.76
CA LYS A 185 7.54 -26.18 15.93
C LYS A 185 8.11 -24.79 16.25
N LYS A 186 9.06 -24.72 17.20
CA LYS A 186 9.75 -23.46 17.58
C LYS A 186 10.42 -22.82 16.37
N GLU A 187 11.18 -23.60 15.59
CA GLU A 187 11.85 -23.14 14.38
C GLU A 187 10.85 -22.67 13.31
N MET A 188 9.82 -23.46 13.01
CA MET A 188 8.79 -23.12 12.02
C MET A 188 8.05 -21.84 12.41
N GLY A 189 7.54 -21.76 13.64
CA GLY A 189 6.80 -20.60 14.14
C GLY A 189 7.67 -19.35 14.20
N LYS A 190 8.95 -19.47 14.58
CA LYS A 190 9.92 -18.37 14.53
C LYS A 190 10.12 -17.85 13.11
N LEU A 191 10.25 -18.72 12.10
CA LEU A 191 10.40 -18.29 10.70
C LEU A 191 9.13 -17.58 10.18
N VAL A 192 7.95 -18.12 10.49
CA VAL A 192 6.65 -17.49 10.17
C VAL A 192 6.52 -16.11 10.83
N LEU A 193 6.97 -15.97 12.07
CA LEU A 193 6.97 -14.72 12.81
C LEU A 193 7.95 -13.68 12.22
N GLU A 194 9.23 -14.03 12.17
CA GLU A 194 10.31 -13.06 11.93
C GLU A 194 10.45 -12.67 10.46
N LYS A 195 10.15 -13.59 9.54
CA LYS A 195 10.28 -13.33 8.09
C LYS A 195 8.93 -13.05 7.43
N PHE A 196 7.81 -13.57 7.93
CA PHE A 196 6.49 -13.34 7.32
C PHE A 196 5.58 -12.39 8.12
N SER A 197 5.83 -12.21 9.43
CA SER A 197 5.02 -11.35 10.33
C SER A 197 3.54 -11.76 10.40
N ASN A 198 3.25 -13.03 10.11
CA ASN A 198 1.93 -13.62 10.32
C ASN A 198 1.79 -13.98 11.80
N TYR A 199 1.43 -12.99 12.61
CA TYR A 199 1.37 -13.11 14.07
C TYR A 199 0.33 -14.12 14.54
N ASP A 200 -0.82 -14.19 13.85
CA ASP A 200 -1.91 -15.12 14.14
C ASP A 200 -1.44 -16.58 13.96
N LYS A 201 -0.83 -16.89 12.81
CA LYS A 201 -0.33 -18.24 12.52
C LYS A 201 0.91 -18.60 13.34
N ALA A 202 1.79 -17.64 13.60
CA ALA A 202 2.92 -17.84 14.51
C ALA A 202 2.43 -18.15 15.94
N TYR A 203 1.39 -17.46 16.45
CA TYR A 203 0.82 -17.74 17.75
C TYR A 203 0.11 -19.11 17.80
N GLU A 204 -0.62 -19.48 16.74
CA GLU A 204 -1.22 -20.82 16.61
C GLU A 204 -0.19 -21.94 16.81
N ILE A 205 0.98 -21.81 16.18
CA ILE A 205 2.10 -22.76 16.24
C ILE A 205 2.82 -22.71 17.60
N LEU A 206 3.02 -21.51 18.17
CA LEU A 206 3.94 -21.28 19.28
C LEU A 206 3.29 -21.15 20.67
N LYS A 207 1.96 -21.06 20.77
CA LYS A 207 1.23 -20.81 22.03
C LYS A 207 1.58 -21.76 23.18
N GLU A 208 1.93 -23.02 22.89
CA GLU A 208 2.36 -23.99 23.91
C GLU A 208 3.68 -23.58 24.60
N PHE A 209 4.56 -22.85 23.92
CA PHE A 209 5.85 -22.37 24.44
C PHE A 209 5.78 -21.02 25.17
N VAL A 210 4.59 -20.45 25.35
CA VAL A 210 4.38 -19.23 26.16
C VAL A 210 4.75 -19.49 27.62
N ALA A 211 4.40 -20.66 28.16
CA ALA A 211 4.75 -21.07 29.53
C ALA A 211 6.27 -21.25 29.71
N GLU A 212 6.99 -21.66 28.66
CA GLU A 212 8.46 -21.75 28.62
C GLU A 212 9.15 -20.38 28.46
N LYS A 213 8.39 -19.28 28.38
CA LYS A 213 8.88 -17.93 28.04
C LYS A 213 9.68 -17.87 26.73
N TYR A 214 9.32 -18.69 25.74
CA TYR A 214 10.00 -18.68 24.43
C TYR A 214 9.79 -17.32 23.74
N PRO A 215 10.84 -16.55 23.40
CA PRO A 215 10.68 -15.14 23.01
C PRO A 215 9.80 -14.91 21.77
N PRO A 216 9.88 -15.72 20.69
CA PRO A 216 8.94 -15.65 19.58
C PRO A 216 7.48 -15.94 19.97
N ALA A 217 7.23 -16.84 20.93
CA ALA A 217 5.87 -17.15 21.41
C ALA A 217 5.28 -15.99 22.20
N LEU A 218 6.07 -15.40 23.10
CA LEU A 218 5.71 -14.21 23.86
C LEU A 218 5.44 -13.01 22.95
N TYR A 219 6.29 -12.77 21.94
CA TYR A 219 6.08 -11.69 20.97
C TYR A 219 4.83 -11.90 20.12
N ALA A 220 4.58 -13.13 19.65
CA ALA A 220 3.35 -13.47 18.95
C ALA A 220 2.11 -13.16 19.82
N LYS A 221 2.11 -13.62 21.09
CA LYS A 221 1.04 -13.31 22.06
C LYS A 221 0.83 -11.81 22.23
N ALA A 222 1.92 -11.03 22.39
CA ALA A 222 1.85 -9.58 22.55
C ALA A 222 1.24 -8.90 21.32
N LYS A 223 1.49 -9.39 20.11
CA LYS A 223 0.85 -8.89 18.89
C LYS A 223 -0.63 -9.25 18.78
N ILE A 224 -1.08 -10.39 19.33
CA ILE A 224 -2.52 -10.66 19.49
C ILE A 224 -3.15 -9.68 20.51
N LEU A 225 -2.50 -9.46 21.65
CA LEU A 225 -2.99 -8.55 22.69
C LEU A 225 -3.10 -7.08 22.21
N GLN A 226 -2.25 -6.64 21.28
CA GLN A 226 -2.42 -5.32 20.62
C GLN A 226 -3.68 -5.24 19.75
N ASN A 227 -4.17 -6.35 19.22
CA ASN A 227 -5.42 -6.42 18.44
C ASN A 227 -6.68 -6.60 19.33
N GLU A 228 -6.51 -6.89 20.62
CA GLU A 228 -7.57 -7.07 21.62
C GLU A 228 -7.74 -5.83 22.54
N ASP A 229 -7.24 -4.65 22.11
CA ASP A 229 -7.14 -3.41 22.89
C ASP A 229 -6.33 -3.49 24.22
N LYS A 230 -5.65 -4.62 24.47
CA LYS A 230 -4.83 -4.89 25.68
C LYS A 230 -3.40 -4.35 25.51
N ALA A 231 -3.27 -3.11 25.04
CA ALA A 231 -2.00 -2.48 24.72
C ALA A 231 -1.00 -2.47 25.91
N GLY A 232 -1.50 -2.32 27.14
CA GLY A 232 -0.68 -2.37 28.36
C GLY A 232 -0.08 -3.75 28.65
N GLU A 233 -0.84 -4.83 28.46
CA GLU A 233 -0.32 -6.20 28.60
C GLU A 233 0.72 -6.52 27.51
N ALA A 234 0.45 -6.10 26.28
CA ALA A 234 1.39 -6.25 25.18
C ALA A 234 2.71 -5.50 25.44
N PHE A 235 2.64 -4.25 25.92
CA PHE A 235 3.82 -3.44 26.26
C PHE A 235 4.64 -4.06 27.39
N ALA A 236 3.99 -4.62 28.42
CA ALA A 236 4.70 -5.34 29.48
C ALA A 236 5.51 -6.53 28.93
N ILE A 237 4.95 -7.28 27.98
CA ILE A 237 5.65 -8.39 27.31
C ILE A 237 6.78 -7.88 26.40
N PHE A 238 6.59 -6.80 25.64
CA PHE A 238 7.69 -6.21 24.84
C PHE A 238 8.85 -5.72 25.72
N ASN A 239 8.56 -5.16 26.89
CA ASN A 239 9.58 -4.77 27.86
C ASN A 239 10.30 -5.99 28.49
N GLU A 240 9.61 -7.10 28.79
CA GLU A 240 10.27 -8.36 29.20
C GLU A 240 11.18 -8.91 28.07
N LEU A 241 10.67 -8.90 26.83
CA LEU A 241 11.41 -9.36 25.66
C LEU A 241 12.68 -8.54 25.39
N TYR A 242 12.64 -7.23 25.60
CA TYR A 242 13.82 -6.37 25.57
C TYR A 242 14.75 -6.63 26.76
N SER A 243 14.25 -6.48 27.99
CA SER A 243 15.10 -6.39 29.18
C SER A 243 15.65 -7.74 29.66
N VAL A 244 14.85 -8.80 29.58
CA VAL A 244 15.19 -10.15 30.07
C VAL A 244 15.63 -11.06 28.93
N ASN A 245 14.85 -11.14 27.86
CA ASN A 245 15.16 -12.08 26.76
C ASN A 245 16.17 -11.55 25.73
N LYS A 246 16.49 -10.25 25.76
CA LYS A 246 17.34 -9.54 24.75
C LYS A 246 16.96 -9.90 23.32
N TYR A 247 15.64 -9.94 23.06
CA TYR A 247 15.08 -10.28 21.77
C TYR A 247 14.97 -9.04 20.88
N TYR A 248 15.45 -9.12 19.64
CA TYR A 248 15.57 -7.95 18.76
C TYR A 248 14.20 -7.30 18.46
N LEU A 249 13.12 -8.09 18.34
CA LEU A 249 11.78 -7.54 18.14
C LEU A 249 11.23 -6.84 19.39
N GLY A 250 11.53 -7.33 20.60
CA GLY A 250 11.22 -6.58 21.83
C GLY A 250 11.96 -5.24 21.87
N THR A 251 13.24 -5.25 21.49
CA THR A 251 14.06 -4.03 21.39
C THR A 251 13.52 -3.04 20.35
N PHE A 252 13.06 -3.55 19.19
CA PHE A 252 12.40 -2.75 18.16
C PHE A 252 11.12 -2.07 18.68
N GLU A 253 10.27 -2.78 19.40
CA GLU A 253 9.02 -2.21 19.95
C GLU A 253 9.29 -1.13 21.00
N MET A 254 10.32 -1.30 21.86
CA MET A 254 10.74 -0.24 22.79
C MET A 254 11.24 1.01 22.05
N ALA A 255 12.05 0.84 21.00
CA ALA A 255 12.52 1.95 20.18
C ALA A 255 11.38 2.62 19.39
N PHE A 256 10.41 1.84 18.90
CA PHE A 256 9.22 2.32 18.20
C PHE A 256 8.32 3.14 19.12
N TYR A 257 8.13 2.70 20.37
CA TYR A 257 7.43 3.48 21.40
C TYR A 257 8.10 4.84 21.62
N GLU A 258 9.43 4.88 21.79
CA GLU A 258 10.15 6.15 21.97
C GLU A 258 10.08 7.07 20.75
N VAL A 259 10.17 6.55 19.52
CA VAL A 259 9.99 7.35 18.29
C VAL A 259 8.60 7.97 18.20
N ASN A 260 7.55 7.24 18.58
CA ASN A 260 6.19 7.79 18.61
C ASN A 260 6.01 8.88 19.69
N ASN A 261 6.86 8.88 20.72
CA ASN A 261 6.98 9.94 21.72
C ASN A 261 8.07 10.99 21.35
N GLN A 262 8.56 11.00 20.11
CA GLN A 262 9.61 11.88 19.57
C GLN A 262 10.99 11.78 20.27
N ASN A 263 11.22 10.77 21.12
CA ASN A 263 12.46 10.56 21.88
C ASN A 263 13.53 9.81 21.06
N PHE A 264 13.95 10.39 19.95
CA PHE A 264 14.84 9.77 18.95
C PHE A 264 16.17 9.24 19.53
N GLU A 265 16.85 10.00 20.38
CA GLU A 265 18.11 9.60 21.02
C GLU A 265 17.91 8.38 21.94
N LYS A 266 16.80 8.34 22.69
CA LYS A 266 16.45 7.21 23.57
C LYS A 266 16.08 5.97 22.76
N ALA A 267 15.39 6.14 21.63
CA ALA A 267 15.14 5.05 20.68
C ALA A 267 16.45 4.45 20.13
N LEU A 268 17.48 5.26 19.85
CA LEU A 268 18.79 4.75 19.46
C LEU A 268 19.49 3.98 20.57
N LEU A 269 19.40 4.41 21.84
CA LEU A 269 19.98 3.68 22.97
C LEU A 269 19.42 2.25 23.07
N TYR A 270 18.10 2.08 22.93
CA TYR A 270 17.49 0.73 22.84
C TYR A 270 18.11 -0.09 21.69
N LEU A 271 18.21 0.48 20.49
CA LEU A 271 18.77 -0.21 19.32
C LEU A 271 20.30 -0.40 19.35
N GLU A 272 21.01 0.21 20.31
CA GLU A 272 22.46 0.11 20.51
C GLU A 272 22.85 -0.80 21.70
N ASP A 273 21.92 -1.13 22.59
CA ASP A 273 22.08 -2.12 23.68
C ASP A 273 22.30 -3.57 23.19
N GLY A 274 21.92 -3.89 21.94
CA GLY A 274 22.09 -5.22 21.35
C GLY A 274 22.73 -5.24 19.95
N ASN A 275 23.62 -6.21 19.73
CA ASN A 275 24.31 -6.42 18.44
C ASN A 275 23.46 -7.27 17.47
N TYR A 276 22.37 -6.69 16.95
CA TYR A 276 21.43 -7.38 16.07
C TYR A 276 21.75 -7.17 14.58
N ASN A 277 22.02 -8.26 13.87
CA ASN A 277 22.25 -8.25 12.42
C ASN A 277 20.95 -8.53 11.62
N GLU A 278 19.92 -7.72 11.86
CA GLU A 278 18.59 -7.86 11.24
C GLU A 278 18.21 -6.60 10.46
N SER A 279 17.59 -6.75 9.29
CA SER A 279 17.35 -5.63 8.38
C SER A 279 16.46 -4.56 8.99
N LEU A 280 15.43 -4.98 9.73
CA LEU A 280 14.53 -4.10 10.48
C LEU A 280 15.29 -3.17 11.45
N ILE A 281 16.26 -3.71 12.20
CA ILE A 281 17.03 -2.92 13.17
C ILE A 281 17.91 -1.89 12.43
N TYR A 282 18.58 -2.30 11.35
CA TYR A 282 19.37 -1.36 10.55
C TYR A 282 18.49 -0.31 9.84
N ALA A 283 17.37 -0.69 9.24
CA ALA A 283 16.44 0.24 8.60
C ALA A 283 15.88 1.25 9.62
N TYR A 284 15.56 0.82 10.84
CA TYR A 284 15.01 1.69 11.88
C TYR A 284 16.07 2.61 12.51
N LYS A 285 17.30 2.14 12.73
CA LYS A 285 18.44 3.02 13.07
C LYS A 285 18.70 4.03 11.95
N GLY A 286 18.58 3.62 10.69
CA GLY A 286 18.64 4.49 9.52
C GLY A 286 17.58 5.59 9.54
N TYR A 287 16.33 5.23 9.87
CA TYR A 287 15.22 6.18 10.06
C TYR A 287 15.54 7.20 11.14
N ILE A 288 15.93 6.76 12.34
CA ILE A 288 16.18 7.67 13.47
C ILE A 288 17.37 8.59 13.19
N TYR A 289 18.48 8.06 12.67
CA TYR A 289 19.62 8.89 12.27
C TYR A 289 19.29 9.89 11.16
N ARG A 290 18.26 9.63 10.32
CA ARG A 290 17.77 10.59 9.33
C ARG A 290 16.98 11.73 9.97
N GLN A 291 16.11 11.44 10.95
CA GLN A 291 15.39 12.48 11.72
C GLN A 291 16.35 13.38 12.50
N LEU A 292 17.37 12.79 13.11
CA LEU A 292 18.48 13.50 13.79
C LEU A 292 19.48 14.17 12.82
N LYS A 293 19.25 14.09 11.50
CA LYS A 293 20.11 14.64 10.43
C LYS A 293 21.56 14.15 10.43
N ILE A 294 21.83 13.03 11.10
CA ILE A 294 23.13 12.33 11.13
C ILE A 294 23.28 11.46 9.87
N TYR A 295 23.19 12.12 8.70
CA TYR A 295 22.93 11.45 7.43
C TYR A 295 23.94 10.36 7.05
N LYS A 296 25.23 10.51 7.40
CA LYS A 296 26.23 9.46 7.16
C LYS A 296 25.90 8.15 7.89
N LYS A 297 25.53 8.22 9.17
CA LYS A 297 25.09 7.04 9.92
C LYS A 297 23.78 6.47 9.36
N ALA A 298 22.87 7.33 8.89
CA ALA A 298 21.64 6.89 8.24
C ALA A 298 21.95 6.07 6.96
N GLU A 299 22.82 6.59 6.09
CA GLU A 299 23.27 5.95 4.86
C GLU A 299 23.92 4.58 5.12
N GLU A 300 24.84 4.52 6.08
CA GLU A 300 25.52 3.28 6.49
C GLU A 300 24.55 2.21 7.00
N ASN A 301 23.51 2.61 7.75
CA ASN A 301 22.54 1.66 8.29
C ASN A 301 21.52 1.21 7.23
N TYR A 302 20.93 2.10 6.43
CA TYR A 302 20.03 1.66 5.37
C TYR A 302 20.74 0.75 4.34
N LYS A 303 22.02 1.00 4.01
CA LYS A 303 22.80 0.12 3.12
C LYS A 303 22.87 -1.31 3.66
N LYS A 304 23.16 -1.50 4.95
CA LYS A 304 23.15 -2.82 5.59
C LYS A 304 21.79 -3.53 5.50
N ALA A 305 20.69 -2.78 5.61
CA ALA A 305 19.36 -3.36 5.41
C ALA A 305 19.13 -3.79 3.94
N VAL A 306 19.54 -2.99 2.96
CA VAL A 306 19.50 -3.36 1.52
C VAL A 306 20.41 -4.56 1.21
N ASP A 307 21.57 -4.67 1.85
CA ASP A 307 22.45 -5.84 1.75
C ASP A 307 21.77 -7.10 2.30
N LEU A 308 20.96 -6.96 3.35
CA LEU A 308 20.04 -7.99 3.87
C LEU A 308 18.72 -8.13 3.08
N LYS A 309 18.64 -7.55 1.87
CA LYS A 309 17.53 -7.66 0.90
C LYS A 309 16.22 -7.01 1.32
N ASP A 310 16.30 -5.98 2.18
CA ASP A 310 15.19 -5.13 2.56
C ASP A 310 14.81 -4.16 1.43
N ILE A 311 13.58 -4.27 0.90
CA ILE A 311 13.08 -3.44 -0.21
C ILE A 311 12.71 -2.04 0.29
N ASP A 312 12.25 -1.90 1.54
CA ASP A 312 11.82 -0.62 2.11
C ASP A 312 13.03 0.26 2.46
N ALA A 313 14.15 -0.35 2.85
CA ALA A 313 15.42 0.36 2.99
C ALA A 313 15.90 1.04 1.68
N ILE A 314 15.51 0.53 0.50
CA ILE A 314 15.81 1.17 -0.80
C ILE A 314 15.00 2.48 -0.94
N TYR A 315 13.73 2.47 -0.56
CA TYR A 315 12.89 3.67 -0.49
C TYR A 315 13.50 4.71 0.47
N TYR A 316 13.90 4.29 1.67
CA TYR A 316 14.46 5.21 2.66
C TYR A 316 15.84 5.77 2.29
N LEU A 317 16.66 5.06 1.51
CA LEU A 317 17.86 5.66 0.88
C LEU A 317 17.48 6.75 -0.14
N GLY A 318 16.43 6.53 -0.94
CA GLY A 318 15.90 7.56 -1.84
C GLY A 318 15.48 8.82 -1.07
N MET A 319 14.75 8.65 0.04
CA MET A 319 14.39 9.75 0.94
C MET A 319 15.62 10.46 1.52
N LEU A 320 16.62 9.71 1.98
CA LEU A 320 17.85 10.29 2.54
C LEU A 320 18.61 11.19 1.55
N TYR A 321 18.77 10.75 0.29
CA TYR A 321 19.41 11.59 -0.71
C TYR A 321 18.53 12.78 -1.12
N ARG A 322 17.19 12.67 -1.05
CA ARG A 322 16.27 13.80 -1.26
C ARG A 322 16.36 14.83 -0.14
N ASP A 323 16.46 14.39 1.12
CA ASP A 323 16.69 15.23 2.31
C ASP A 323 18.08 15.92 2.31
N GLN A 324 19.02 15.41 1.50
CA GLN A 324 20.34 16.00 1.20
C GLN A 324 20.35 16.89 -0.05
N GLY A 325 19.27 16.95 -0.84
CA GLY A 325 19.21 17.65 -2.12
C GLY A 325 19.89 16.93 -3.30
N ASP A 326 20.39 15.70 -3.13
CA ASP A 326 20.98 14.90 -4.21
C ASP A 326 19.87 14.17 -5.00
N LEU A 327 19.18 14.93 -5.84
CA LEU A 327 18.01 14.44 -6.57
C LEU A 327 18.36 13.31 -7.55
N GLU A 328 19.54 13.30 -8.19
CA GLU A 328 19.92 12.24 -9.14
C GLU A 328 20.26 10.93 -8.41
N LYS A 329 20.87 10.94 -7.20
CA LYS A 329 20.94 9.73 -6.35
C LYS A 329 19.56 9.32 -5.84
N ALA A 330 18.75 10.25 -5.33
CA ALA A 330 17.42 9.95 -4.82
C ALA A 330 16.56 9.24 -5.87
N LYS A 331 16.51 9.81 -7.09
CA LYS A 331 15.91 9.24 -8.30
C LYS A 331 16.39 7.81 -8.57
N LYS A 332 17.70 7.52 -8.51
CA LYS A 332 18.24 6.17 -8.75
C LYS A 332 17.71 5.14 -7.74
N TYR A 333 17.67 5.50 -6.46
CA TYR A 333 17.16 4.62 -5.41
C TYR A 333 15.64 4.43 -5.53
N PHE A 334 14.88 5.50 -5.74
CA PHE A 334 13.44 5.40 -6.01
C PHE A 334 13.12 4.59 -7.28
N GLU A 335 13.90 4.70 -8.36
CA GLU A 335 13.76 3.87 -9.56
C GLU A 335 13.99 2.38 -9.26
N THR A 336 14.94 2.07 -8.38
CA THR A 336 15.26 0.70 -7.97
C THR A 336 14.14 0.11 -7.10
N GLY A 337 13.64 0.86 -6.12
CA GLY A 337 12.48 0.43 -5.31
C GLY A 337 11.20 0.27 -6.14
N TYR A 338 10.97 1.15 -7.12
CA TYR A 338 9.83 1.06 -8.05
C TYR A 338 9.89 -0.21 -8.89
N LYS A 339 11.07 -0.58 -9.40
CA LYS A 339 11.33 -1.85 -10.13
C LYS A 339 11.22 -3.10 -9.25
N LEU A 340 11.03 -2.94 -7.94
CA LEU A 340 10.75 -3.99 -6.96
C LEU A 340 9.33 -3.87 -6.35
N GLY A 341 8.46 -3.03 -6.93
CA GLY A 341 7.03 -2.94 -6.58
C GLY A 341 6.69 -1.93 -5.49
N SER A 342 7.67 -1.23 -4.92
CA SER A 342 7.42 -0.20 -3.91
C SER A 342 6.67 0.98 -4.53
N ILE A 343 5.37 1.09 -4.26
CA ILE A 343 4.54 2.25 -4.64
C ILE A 343 5.10 3.57 -4.08
N PRO A 344 5.51 3.68 -2.80
CA PRO A 344 6.17 4.88 -2.27
C PRO A 344 7.42 5.27 -3.08
N SER A 345 8.19 4.30 -3.55
CA SER A 345 9.33 4.54 -4.44
C SER A 345 8.90 5.00 -5.83
N GLY A 346 7.85 4.41 -6.42
CA GLY A 346 7.30 4.84 -7.71
C GLY A 346 6.83 6.30 -7.69
N TYR A 347 6.05 6.66 -6.67
CA TYR A 347 5.57 8.02 -6.45
C TYR A 347 6.74 9.00 -6.34
N ASN A 348 7.69 8.73 -5.44
CA ASN A 348 8.85 9.61 -5.23
C ASN A 348 9.83 9.64 -6.42
N TYR A 349 9.91 8.58 -7.23
CA TYR A 349 10.63 8.58 -8.51
C TYR A 349 10.00 9.57 -9.48
N ALA A 350 8.69 9.51 -9.69
CA ALA A 350 7.96 10.41 -10.59
C ALA A 350 8.05 11.89 -10.14
N TYR A 351 7.95 12.16 -8.84
CA TYR A 351 8.21 13.50 -8.30
C TYR A 351 9.64 13.95 -8.55
N THR A 352 10.64 13.16 -8.15
CA THR A 352 12.06 13.54 -8.28
C THR A 352 12.49 13.74 -9.74
N VAL A 353 11.97 12.95 -10.68
CA VAL A 353 12.18 13.19 -12.13
C VAL A 353 11.52 14.49 -12.60
N SER A 354 10.33 14.82 -12.07
CA SER A 354 9.64 16.09 -12.37
C SER A 354 10.38 17.31 -11.80
N ASP A 355 10.91 17.21 -10.57
CA ASP A 355 11.70 18.27 -9.92
C ASP A 355 12.98 18.55 -10.71
N ILE A 356 13.75 17.51 -11.04
CA ILE A 356 14.96 17.59 -11.88
C ILE A 356 14.63 18.19 -13.26
N GLN A 357 13.49 17.85 -13.85
CA GLN A 357 13.08 18.38 -15.14
C GLN A 357 12.71 19.87 -15.04
N LYS A 358 12.02 20.28 -13.97
CA LYS A 358 11.64 21.66 -13.67
C LYS A 358 12.87 22.55 -13.48
N GLU A 359 13.84 22.14 -12.65
CA GLU A 359 15.13 22.82 -12.49
C GLU A 359 15.85 23.01 -13.83
N LYS A 360 15.95 21.94 -14.64
CA LYS A 360 16.61 21.96 -15.95
C LYS A 360 15.86 22.77 -17.04
N ARG A 361 14.65 23.25 -16.76
CA ARG A 361 13.92 24.24 -17.60
C ARG A 361 14.10 25.65 -17.04
N LEU A 362 13.90 25.87 -15.74
CA LEU A 362 14.12 27.15 -15.06
C LEU A 362 15.53 27.71 -15.30
N GLN A 363 16.55 26.86 -15.29
CA GLN A 363 17.94 27.24 -15.59
C GLN A 363 18.18 27.74 -17.03
N LYS A 364 17.24 27.49 -17.96
CA LYS A 364 17.29 27.94 -19.36
C LYS A 364 16.43 29.18 -19.62
N GLU A 365 15.49 29.49 -18.75
CA GLU A 365 14.57 30.63 -18.87
C GLU A 365 15.22 31.89 -18.29
N THR A 366 16.24 32.41 -19.00
CA THR A 366 16.96 33.64 -18.67
C THR A 366 16.14 34.90 -19.00
N GLY A 367 14.92 34.99 -18.47
CA GLY A 367 13.96 36.05 -18.75
C GLY A 367 12.79 36.12 -17.75
N ASN A 368 11.95 37.14 -17.90
CA ASN A 368 10.86 37.50 -16.97
C ASN A 368 9.90 36.32 -16.69
N THR A 369 10.02 35.71 -15.50
CA THR A 369 9.35 34.45 -15.13
C THR A 369 7.86 34.58 -14.79
N LYS A 370 7.28 35.79 -14.81
CA LYS A 370 5.93 36.09 -14.27
C LYS A 370 4.75 35.34 -14.92
N ASN A 371 4.92 34.74 -16.09
CA ASN A 371 3.83 34.10 -16.86
C ASN A 371 4.05 32.58 -17.11
N ILE A 372 4.99 31.93 -16.40
CA ILE A 372 5.29 30.51 -16.63
C ILE A 372 4.36 29.61 -15.80
N ASP A 373 3.77 28.56 -16.41
CA ASP A 373 3.17 27.44 -15.67
C ASP A 373 4.30 26.61 -15.03
N ILE A 374 4.60 26.93 -13.77
CA ILE A 374 5.68 26.33 -12.95
C ILE A 374 5.47 24.81 -12.76
N GLU A 375 4.24 24.30 -12.91
CA GLU A 375 3.94 22.87 -12.85
C GLU A 375 4.16 22.19 -14.21
N ALA A 376 3.79 22.85 -15.32
CA ALA A 376 4.10 22.38 -16.67
C ALA A 376 5.60 22.19 -16.89
N LEU A 377 6.45 22.97 -16.21
CA LEU A 377 7.91 22.78 -16.24
C LEU A 377 8.34 21.39 -15.71
N GLY A 378 7.61 20.81 -14.75
CA GLY A 378 7.89 19.46 -14.26
C GLY A 378 7.35 18.35 -15.17
N ARG A 379 6.27 18.61 -15.94
CA ARG A 379 5.57 17.58 -16.74
C ARG A 379 6.52 16.93 -17.78
N ASN A 380 6.61 15.60 -17.71
CA ASN A 380 7.46 14.75 -18.56
C ASN A 380 6.89 13.33 -18.70
N ASP A 381 7.22 12.63 -19.79
CA ASP A 381 6.62 11.33 -20.11
C ASP A 381 7.02 10.19 -19.17
N VAL A 382 8.20 10.25 -18.53
CA VAL A 382 8.64 9.24 -17.57
C VAL A 382 7.76 9.27 -16.33
N SER A 383 7.57 10.47 -15.77
CA SER A 383 6.73 10.68 -14.59
C SER A 383 5.26 10.40 -14.91
N LYS A 384 4.79 10.84 -16.08
CA LYS A 384 3.44 10.51 -16.59
C LYS A 384 3.20 9.00 -16.63
N LYS A 385 4.11 8.23 -17.24
CA LYS A 385 3.99 6.76 -17.36
C LYS A 385 4.02 6.06 -16.00
N VAL A 386 4.77 6.58 -15.03
CA VAL A 386 4.79 6.07 -13.66
C VAL A 386 3.46 6.36 -12.96
N TYR A 387 2.92 7.59 -13.06
CA TYR A 387 1.58 7.91 -12.55
C TYR A 387 0.47 7.11 -13.26
N GLU A 388 0.57 6.83 -14.56
CA GLU A 388 -0.36 5.96 -15.31
C GLU A 388 -0.34 4.51 -14.82
N ASN A 389 0.81 4.02 -14.34
CA ASN A 389 0.89 2.69 -13.73
C ASN A 389 0.32 2.73 -12.31
N LEU A 390 0.75 3.70 -11.49
CA LEU A 390 0.30 3.86 -10.10
C LEU A 390 -1.22 4.10 -9.98
N ALA A 391 -1.81 4.89 -10.88
CA ALA A 391 -3.25 5.11 -10.93
C ALA A 391 -4.04 3.80 -11.17
N LYS A 392 -3.50 2.85 -11.95
CA LYS A 392 -4.12 1.52 -12.14
C LYS A 392 -4.09 0.65 -10.88
N GLN A 393 -3.24 0.98 -9.90
CA GLN A 393 -3.15 0.30 -8.60
C GLN A 393 -4.19 0.82 -7.60
N GLY A 394 -4.95 1.87 -7.97
CA GLY A 394 -5.78 2.64 -7.05
C GLY A 394 -5.03 3.74 -6.30
N ASP A 395 -3.80 4.10 -6.68
CA ASP A 395 -3.08 5.21 -6.01
C ASP A 395 -3.70 6.58 -6.38
N TYR A 396 -4.58 7.08 -5.53
CA TYR A 396 -5.31 8.35 -5.71
C TYR A 396 -4.39 9.56 -5.82
N ALA A 397 -3.24 9.55 -5.15
CA ALA A 397 -2.25 10.62 -5.26
C ALA A 397 -1.63 10.68 -6.68
N SER A 398 -1.33 9.53 -7.28
CA SER A 398 -0.94 9.45 -8.70
C SER A 398 -2.09 9.75 -9.66
N MET A 399 -3.35 9.45 -9.31
CA MET A 399 -4.50 9.87 -10.12
C MET A 399 -4.59 11.40 -10.23
N ILE A 400 -4.44 12.11 -9.10
CA ILE A 400 -4.42 13.58 -9.05
C ILE A 400 -3.24 14.12 -9.87
N ASN A 401 -2.02 13.61 -9.66
CA ASN A 401 -0.84 14.04 -10.41
C ASN A 401 -0.96 13.78 -11.92
N LEU A 402 -1.47 12.61 -12.31
CA LEU A 402 -1.75 12.27 -13.71
C LEU A 402 -2.79 13.19 -14.33
N SER A 403 -3.77 13.66 -13.55
CA SER A 403 -4.81 14.56 -14.05
C SER A 403 -4.25 15.89 -14.58
N THR A 404 -3.13 16.38 -14.02
CA THR A 404 -2.42 17.61 -14.46
C THR A 404 -1.83 17.51 -15.88
N TYR A 405 -1.69 16.30 -16.43
CA TYR A 405 -1.23 16.09 -17.81
C TYR A 405 -2.35 16.24 -18.84
N PHE A 406 -3.59 16.43 -18.41
CA PHE A 406 -4.74 16.68 -19.27
C PHE A 406 -5.20 18.14 -19.17
N LYS A 407 -6.04 18.58 -20.11
CA LYS A 407 -6.62 19.93 -20.04
C LYS A 407 -7.61 20.00 -18.90
N GLU A 408 -7.67 21.17 -18.24
CA GLU A 408 -8.62 21.46 -17.16
C GLU A 408 -10.10 21.25 -17.52
N ASN A 409 -10.43 21.14 -18.81
CA ASN A 409 -11.79 20.88 -19.30
C ASN A 409 -11.96 19.51 -19.99
N SER A 410 -11.05 18.54 -19.79
CA SER A 410 -11.20 17.20 -20.36
C SER A 410 -11.91 16.23 -19.41
N GLU A 411 -12.62 15.25 -19.97
CA GLU A 411 -13.22 14.18 -19.17
C GLU A 411 -12.17 13.33 -18.45
N GLU A 412 -10.96 13.14 -19.00
CA GLU A 412 -9.87 12.39 -18.34
C GLU A 412 -9.48 13.05 -17.00
N MET A 413 -9.35 14.38 -16.99
CA MET A 413 -9.06 15.14 -15.77
C MET A 413 -10.20 14.99 -14.75
N ARG A 414 -11.46 15.12 -15.20
CA ARG A 414 -12.65 14.91 -14.36
C ARG A 414 -12.75 13.48 -13.83
N ARG A 415 -12.56 12.45 -14.64
CA ARG A 415 -12.65 11.03 -14.21
C ARG A 415 -11.63 10.73 -13.11
N LEU A 416 -10.37 11.11 -13.33
CA LEU A 416 -9.29 10.92 -12.35
C LEU A 416 -9.58 11.62 -11.02
N ASN A 417 -10.00 12.89 -11.05
CA ASN A 417 -10.29 13.62 -9.83
C ASN A 417 -11.62 13.19 -9.19
N LEU A 418 -12.61 12.67 -9.91
CA LEU A 418 -13.81 12.07 -9.29
C LEU A 418 -13.47 10.83 -8.46
N ILE A 419 -12.57 9.97 -8.95
CA ILE A 419 -12.15 8.78 -8.21
C ILE A 419 -11.38 9.18 -6.95
N ALA A 420 -10.44 10.12 -7.04
CA ALA A 420 -9.71 10.62 -5.87
C ALA A 420 -10.60 11.43 -4.89
N ALA A 421 -11.55 12.23 -5.41
CA ALA A 421 -12.56 12.93 -4.62
C ALA A 421 -13.44 11.95 -3.84
N SER A 422 -13.76 10.78 -4.41
CA SER A 422 -14.50 9.70 -3.70
C SER A 422 -13.73 9.07 -2.53
N ARG A 423 -12.51 9.56 -2.23
CA ARG A 423 -11.71 9.21 -1.05
C ARG A 423 -11.26 10.44 -0.24
N GLY A 424 -11.94 11.58 -0.41
CA GLY A 424 -11.75 12.76 0.44
C GLY A 424 -10.54 13.65 0.11
N TYR A 425 -9.83 13.41 -0.99
CA TYR A 425 -8.60 14.16 -1.31
C TYR A 425 -8.90 15.64 -1.65
N PRO A 426 -8.43 16.64 -0.87
CA PRO A 426 -8.81 18.05 -1.06
C PRO A 426 -8.42 18.61 -2.43
N VAL A 427 -7.23 18.27 -2.91
CA VAL A 427 -6.72 18.69 -4.23
C VAL A 427 -7.63 18.19 -5.37
N ALA A 428 -8.24 17.01 -5.22
CA ALA A 428 -9.16 16.48 -6.21
C ALA A 428 -10.47 17.27 -6.25
N PHE A 429 -10.97 17.72 -5.09
CA PHE A 429 -12.10 18.65 -5.02
C PHE A 429 -11.77 19.99 -5.71
N SER A 430 -10.62 20.59 -5.42
CA SER A 430 -10.16 21.83 -6.08
C SER A 430 -10.06 21.68 -7.60
N ASN A 431 -9.52 20.56 -8.10
CA ASN A 431 -9.45 20.26 -9.53
C ASN A 431 -10.85 20.16 -10.17
N LEU A 432 -11.82 19.52 -9.50
CA LEU A 432 -13.21 19.47 -9.98
C LEU A 432 -13.88 20.84 -9.98
N GLY A 433 -13.59 21.68 -8.98
CA GLY A 433 -14.01 23.08 -8.97
C GLY A 433 -13.53 23.85 -10.20
N VAL A 434 -12.25 23.72 -10.54
CA VAL A 434 -11.63 24.30 -11.74
C VAL A 434 -12.29 23.76 -13.02
N TYR A 435 -12.49 22.44 -13.14
CA TYR A 435 -13.17 21.83 -14.29
C TYR A 435 -14.55 22.45 -14.52
N TYR A 436 -15.34 22.65 -13.47
CA TYR A 436 -16.68 23.23 -13.60
C TYR A 436 -16.67 24.74 -13.85
N MET A 437 -15.65 25.48 -13.39
CA MET A 437 -15.44 26.87 -13.83
C MET A 437 -15.16 26.96 -15.33
N ARG A 438 -14.31 26.10 -15.90
CA ARG A 438 -14.03 26.09 -17.35
C ARG A 438 -15.29 25.74 -18.16
N HIS A 439 -16.16 24.88 -17.62
CA HIS A 439 -17.49 24.58 -18.17
C HIS A 439 -18.58 25.61 -17.83
N LYS A 440 -18.23 26.75 -17.20
CA LYS A 440 -19.14 27.84 -16.77
C LYS A 440 -20.24 27.41 -15.78
N ASN A 441 -20.16 26.21 -15.21
CA ASN A 441 -21.11 25.72 -14.21
C ASN A 441 -20.70 26.21 -12.81
N LYS A 442 -21.04 27.47 -12.51
CA LYS A 442 -20.72 28.11 -11.22
C LYS A 442 -21.26 27.33 -10.02
N ALA A 443 -22.42 26.69 -10.13
CA ALA A 443 -23.02 25.94 -9.03
C ALA A 443 -22.16 24.73 -8.62
N LYS A 444 -21.80 23.86 -9.59
CA LYS A 444 -20.89 22.75 -9.31
C LYS A 444 -19.47 23.19 -8.95
N ALA A 445 -18.98 24.28 -9.55
CA ALA A 445 -17.66 24.81 -9.20
C ALA A 445 -17.60 25.23 -7.72
N ASN A 446 -18.57 26.03 -7.27
CA ASN A 446 -18.66 26.48 -5.88
C ASN A 446 -18.85 25.32 -4.90
N TYR A 447 -19.63 24.29 -5.27
CA TYR A 447 -19.79 23.07 -4.47
C TYR A 447 -18.45 22.36 -4.23
N TRP A 448 -17.72 22.05 -5.30
CA TRP A 448 -16.44 21.33 -5.20
C TRP A 448 -15.36 22.17 -4.48
N PHE A 449 -15.33 23.50 -4.66
CA PHE A 449 -14.47 24.37 -3.86
C PHE A 449 -14.90 24.48 -2.38
N GLY A 450 -16.18 24.29 -2.06
CA GLY A 450 -16.66 24.16 -0.68
C GLY A 450 -16.04 22.96 0.02
N LEU A 451 -16.18 21.77 -0.56
CA LEU A 451 -15.59 20.54 -0.04
C LEU A 451 -14.06 20.62 0.09
N ALA A 452 -13.37 21.26 -0.86
CA ALA A 452 -11.93 21.52 -0.77
C ALA A 452 -11.58 22.30 0.50
N LYS A 453 -12.25 23.45 0.71
CA LYS A 453 -12.03 24.33 1.86
C LYS A 453 -12.38 23.66 3.19
N GLU A 454 -13.45 22.87 3.24
CA GLU A 454 -13.85 22.13 4.44
C GLU A 454 -12.81 21.09 4.83
N ALA A 455 -12.30 20.33 3.85
CA ALA A 455 -11.28 19.32 4.09
C ALA A 455 -9.91 19.94 4.45
N GLU A 456 -9.51 21.04 3.81
CA GLU A 456 -8.33 21.84 4.22
C GLU A 456 -8.47 22.34 5.66
N GLY A 457 -9.65 22.87 6.03
CA GLY A 457 -9.94 23.32 7.39
C GLY A 457 -9.72 22.24 8.45
N LEU A 458 -10.21 21.02 8.21
CA LEU A 458 -9.99 19.88 9.11
C LEU A 458 -8.50 19.57 9.30
N THR A 459 -7.70 19.58 8.23
CA THR A 459 -6.24 19.34 8.35
C THR A 459 -5.48 20.41 9.15
N THR A 460 -6.08 21.58 9.37
CA THR A 460 -5.49 22.66 10.20
C THR A 460 -5.90 22.64 11.67
N VAL A 461 -6.75 21.69 12.09
CA VAL A 461 -7.23 21.55 13.48
C VAL A 461 -6.56 20.37 14.22
N GLU A 462 -5.92 19.44 13.50
CA GLU A 462 -5.26 18.24 14.05
C GLU A 462 -3.72 18.23 13.83
N ASN A 463 -3.07 19.41 13.87
CA ASN A 463 -1.60 19.57 13.85
C ASN A 463 -1.12 20.54 14.93
#